data_AF-A0A7R7EL27-F1
#
_entry.id   AF-A0A7R7EL27-F1
#
_cell.length_a   1.000
_cell.length_b   1.000
_cell.length_c   1.000
_cell.angle_alpha   90.00
_cell.angle_beta   90.00
_cell.angle_gamma   90.00
#
_symmetry.space_group_name_H-M   'P 1'
#
loop_
_entity.id
_entity.type
_entity.pdbx_description
1 polymer ?
#
loop_
_entity_poly.entity_id
_entity_poly.type
_entity_poly.pdbx_seq_one_letter_code
_entity_poly.pdbx_strand_id
1 'polypeptide(L)'
;MNRKYKSTHQEFKKKNKKTIYDKLKPTKKKDNKEEEKEPILSALSSHLNLPGDIIAGAPIITATGRNVLCIENYKGIIEYNSSIIKVQTKICKICVEGTNLNIDYFTNDEMKISGCIKAINYI
;
A
#
# COMPACT_ATOMS: atom_id res chain seq x y z
N MET A 1 48.61 -2.92 15.27
CA MET A 1 47.99 -1.58 15.39
C MET A 1 46.74 -1.54 14.49
N ASN A 2 45.58 -2.03 14.95
CA ASN A 2 44.35 -2.05 14.14
C ASN A 2 43.41 -0.93 14.59
N ARG A 3 43.40 0.20 13.86
CA ARG A 3 42.37 1.23 14.02
C ARG A 3 41.09 0.75 13.35
N LYS A 4 40.13 0.27 14.16
CA LYS A 4 38.76 -0.02 13.69
C LYS A 4 38.11 1.29 13.25
N TYR A 5 37.92 1.47 11.95
CA TYR A 5 37.03 2.50 11.42
C TYR A 5 35.61 2.20 11.90
N LYS A 6 35.12 2.95 12.90
CA LYS A 6 33.72 2.89 13.30
C LYS A 6 32.91 3.68 12.29
N SER A 7 31.85 3.07 11.77
CA SER A 7 30.89 3.73 10.89
C SER A 7 30.27 4.94 11.61
N THR A 8 30.42 6.13 11.02
CA THR A 8 29.85 7.40 11.51
C THR A 8 28.34 7.30 11.75
N HIS A 9 27.66 6.41 11.05
CA HIS A 9 26.23 6.14 11.21
C HIS A 9 25.88 5.56 12.60
N GLN A 10 26.73 4.70 13.18
CA GLN A 10 26.48 4.16 14.52
C GLN A 10 26.65 5.22 15.61
N GLU A 11 27.64 6.11 15.46
CA GLU A 11 27.85 7.23 16.38
C GLU A 11 26.74 8.27 16.26
N PHE A 12 26.29 8.56 15.04
CA PHE A 12 25.17 9.44 14.78
C PHE A 12 23.87 8.90 15.41
N LYS A 13 23.57 7.60 15.25
CA LYS A 13 22.43 6.94 15.93
C LYS A 13 22.54 6.99 17.46
N LYS A 14 23.75 6.87 18.01
CA LYS A 14 23.96 6.90 19.47
C LYS A 14 23.82 8.31 20.04
N LYS A 15 24.30 9.33 19.31
CA LYS A 15 24.28 10.75 19.70
C LYS A 15 22.88 11.35 19.53
N ASN A 16 22.16 10.98 18.48
CA ASN A 16 20.82 11.45 18.16
C ASN A 16 19.72 10.49 18.62
N LYS A 17 19.92 9.85 19.76
CA LYS A 17 19.00 8.85 20.33
C LYS A 17 17.60 9.40 20.61
N LYS A 18 17.44 10.73 20.72
CA LYS A 18 16.15 11.46 20.79
C LYS A 18 15.83 12.13 19.44
N THR A 19 15.75 11.35 18.38
CA THR A 19 15.31 11.85 17.07
C THR A 19 13.80 11.70 16.92
N ILE A 20 13.26 12.40 15.91
CA ILE A 20 11.87 12.36 15.42
C ILE A 20 11.22 10.96 15.55
N TYR A 21 11.99 9.89 15.35
CA TYR A 21 11.57 8.49 15.52
C TYR A 21 10.97 8.13 16.89
N ASP A 22 11.39 8.77 17.99
CA ASP A 22 10.76 8.57 19.31
C ASP A 22 9.38 9.24 19.41
N LYS A 23 9.12 10.30 18.63
CA LYS A 23 7.78 10.89 18.47
C LYS A 23 6.87 10.06 17.56
N LEU A 24 7.43 9.12 16.79
CA LEU A 24 6.73 8.24 15.86
C LEU A 24 6.49 6.83 16.43
N LYS A 25 7.00 6.51 17.63
CA LYS A 25 6.73 5.21 18.25
C LYS A 25 5.35 5.22 18.92
N PRO A 26 4.48 4.25 18.61
CA PRO A 26 3.19 4.13 19.27
C PRO A 26 3.40 3.75 20.74
N THR A 27 3.02 4.65 21.65
CA THR A 27 2.99 4.35 23.08
C THR A 27 1.88 3.33 23.34
N LYS A 28 2.27 2.11 23.74
CA LYS A 28 1.33 1.13 24.29
C LYS A 28 0.76 1.67 25.59
N LYS A 29 -0.47 2.21 25.57
CA LYS A 29 -1.35 2.29 26.73
C LYS A 29 -2.78 2.01 26.27
N LYS A 30 -3.35 0.93 26.82
CA LYS A 30 -4.78 0.77 27.04
C LYS A 30 -5.28 2.03 27.73
N ASP A 31 -6.32 2.65 27.21
CA ASP A 31 -7.53 3.04 27.93
C ASP A 31 -8.45 3.79 26.97
N ASN A 32 -9.73 3.45 27.04
CA ASN A 32 -10.79 3.88 26.14
C ASN A 32 -10.97 5.40 26.16
N LYS A 33 -10.80 6.05 25.00
CA LYS A 33 -11.46 7.31 24.61
C LYS A 33 -11.21 7.56 23.12
N GLU A 34 -12.29 7.62 22.36
CA GLU A 34 -12.36 8.02 20.97
C GLU A 34 -11.95 9.51 20.86
N GLU A 35 -10.67 9.75 20.66
CA GLU A 35 -10.19 11.01 20.08
C GLU A 35 -9.72 10.66 18.68
N GLU A 36 -10.45 11.15 17.67
CA GLU A 36 -10.06 11.11 16.26
C GLU A 36 -8.74 11.87 16.09
N LYS A 37 -7.63 11.20 16.39
CA LYS A 37 -6.31 11.71 16.08
C LYS A 37 -6.20 11.69 14.57
N GLU A 38 -6.25 12.87 13.97
CA GLU A 38 -5.93 13.07 12.57
C GLU A 38 -4.70 12.22 12.22
N PRO A 39 -4.85 11.22 11.33
CA PRO A 39 -3.79 10.27 11.07
C PRO A 39 -2.56 11.05 10.59
N ILE A 40 -1.36 10.65 10.99
CA ILE A 40 -0.09 11.33 10.61
C ILE A 40 -0.01 11.64 9.10
N LEU A 41 -0.68 10.81 8.31
CA LEU A 41 -0.92 10.94 6.87
C LEU A 41 -1.73 12.19 6.47
N SER A 42 -2.76 12.63 7.21
CA SER A 42 -3.50 13.88 6.98
C SER A 42 -2.68 15.13 7.30
N ALA A 43 -1.86 15.08 8.36
CA ALA A 43 -0.95 16.17 8.69
C ALA A 43 0.15 16.37 7.63
N LEU A 44 0.60 15.27 7.00
CA LEU A 44 1.52 15.30 5.86
C LEU A 44 0.82 15.76 4.57
N SER A 45 -0.44 15.37 4.38
CA SER A 45 -1.30 15.83 3.27
C SER A 45 -1.36 17.35 3.17
N SER A 46 -1.68 17.99 4.29
CA SER A 46 -1.85 19.44 4.40
C SER A 46 -0.54 20.20 4.24
N HIS A 47 0.60 19.62 4.60
CA HIS A 47 1.92 20.23 4.37
C HIS A 47 2.43 20.07 2.93
N LEU A 48 2.04 18.99 2.26
CA LEU A 48 2.52 18.65 0.91
C LEU A 48 1.49 18.96 -0.20
N ASN A 49 0.30 19.46 0.15
CA ASN A 49 -0.86 19.66 -0.75
C ASN A 49 -1.18 18.41 -1.60
N LEU A 50 -0.96 17.22 -1.04
CA LEU A 50 -1.21 15.96 -1.73
C LEU A 50 -2.70 15.59 -1.62
N PRO A 51 -3.35 15.10 -2.68
CA PRO A 51 -4.72 14.57 -2.59
C PRO A 51 -4.80 13.40 -1.61
N GLY A 52 -5.90 13.34 -0.84
CA GLY A 52 -6.12 12.30 0.17
C GLY A 52 -6.02 10.87 -0.36
N ASP A 53 -6.39 10.65 -1.62
CA ASP A 53 -6.39 9.33 -2.27
C ASP A 53 -4.96 8.79 -2.53
N ILE A 54 -4.00 9.68 -2.81
CA ILE A 54 -2.58 9.32 -2.98
C ILE A 54 -2.02 8.82 -1.65
N ILE A 55 -2.40 9.49 -0.58
CA ILE A 55 -1.93 9.21 0.78
C ILE A 55 -2.60 7.94 1.33
N ALA A 56 -3.88 7.73 1.02
CA ALA A 56 -4.61 6.53 1.35
C ALA A 56 -4.12 5.29 0.59
N GLY A 57 -3.37 5.48 -0.50
CA GLY A 57 -2.95 4.41 -1.40
C GLY A 57 -4.16 3.77 -2.07
N ALA A 58 -5.02 4.60 -2.67
CA ALA A 58 -6.17 4.14 -3.42
C ALA A 58 -5.75 3.22 -4.57
N PRO A 59 -6.52 2.16 -4.88
CA PRO A 59 -6.17 1.26 -5.97
C PRO A 59 -6.32 1.97 -7.30
N ILE A 60 -5.29 1.87 -8.13
CA ILE A 60 -5.31 2.37 -9.49
C ILE A 60 -5.60 1.18 -10.39
N ILE A 61 -6.64 1.31 -11.21
CA ILE A 61 -7.04 0.30 -12.18
C ILE A 61 -6.84 0.88 -13.58
N THR A 62 -6.00 0.23 -14.36
CA THR A 62 -5.71 0.60 -15.74
C THR A 62 -6.14 -0.53 -16.67
N ALA A 63 -7.17 -0.31 -17.49
CA ALA A 63 -7.67 -1.30 -18.44
C ALA A 63 -7.29 -0.93 -19.87
N THR A 64 -6.72 -1.89 -20.61
CA THR A 64 -6.38 -1.73 -22.03
C THR A 64 -7.24 -2.69 -22.85
N GLY A 65 -8.26 -2.12 -23.50
CA GLY A 65 -9.29 -2.91 -24.17
C GLY A 65 -10.03 -3.82 -23.19
N ARG A 66 -10.44 -5.00 -23.65
CA ARG A 66 -11.05 -6.04 -22.78
C ARG A 66 -10.04 -7.12 -22.39
N ASN A 67 -8.78 -6.95 -22.75
CA ASN A 67 -7.82 -8.05 -22.76
C ASN A 67 -6.76 -7.96 -21.68
N VAL A 68 -6.52 -6.76 -21.16
CA VAL A 68 -5.48 -6.50 -20.17
C VAL A 68 -6.01 -5.55 -19.11
N LEU A 69 -5.73 -5.86 -17.86
CA LEU A 69 -6.01 -5.05 -16.69
C LEU A 69 -4.77 -5.00 -15.81
N CYS A 70 -4.35 -3.81 -15.41
CA CYS A 70 -3.34 -3.60 -14.39
C CYS A 70 -4.01 -3.06 -13.12
N ILE A 71 -3.63 -3.61 -11.96
CA ILE A 71 -4.11 -3.19 -10.64
C ILE A 71 -2.88 -2.84 -9.79
N GLU A 72 -2.84 -1.61 -9.29
CA GLU A 72 -1.81 -1.11 -8.38
C GLU A 72 -2.37 -0.92 -6.96
N ASN A 73 -1.48 -0.74 -5.98
CA ASN A 73 -1.84 -0.49 -4.57
C ASN A 73 -2.74 -1.57 -3.95
N TYR A 74 -2.51 -2.82 -4.35
CA TYR A 74 -3.20 -3.97 -3.78
C TYR A 74 -2.43 -4.56 -2.58
N LYS A 75 -3.15 -5.26 -1.70
CA LYS A 75 -2.59 -5.99 -0.55
C LYS A 75 -2.37 -7.47 -0.85
N GLY A 76 -3.25 -8.06 -1.67
CA GLY A 76 -3.16 -9.47 -2.03
C GLY A 76 -4.35 -9.97 -2.85
N ILE A 77 -4.24 -11.19 -3.35
CA ILE A 77 -5.29 -11.90 -4.07
C ILE A 77 -6.16 -12.64 -3.06
N ILE A 78 -7.48 -12.53 -3.19
CA ILE A 78 -8.48 -13.22 -2.35
C ILE A 78 -8.97 -14.49 -3.06
N GLU A 79 -9.28 -14.38 -4.34
CA GLU A 79 -9.83 -15.46 -5.16
C GLU A 79 -9.23 -15.36 -6.56
N TYR A 80 -8.86 -16.50 -7.14
CA TYR A 80 -8.36 -16.58 -8.50
C TYR A 80 -8.86 -17.85 -9.19
N ASN A 81 -9.64 -17.66 -10.24
CA ASN A 81 -10.04 -18.69 -11.18
C ASN A 81 -10.15 -18.09 -12.59
N SER A 82 -10.47 -18.92 -13.59
CA SER A 82 -10.52 -18.48 -14.98
C SER A 82 -11.68 -17.53 -15.33
N SER A 83 -12.64 -17.31 -14.42
CA SER A 83 -13.80 -16.43 -14.64
C SER A 83 -13.87 -15.25 -13.67
N ILE A 84 -13.20 -15.31 -12.52
CA ILE A 84 -13.26 -14.33 -11.44
C ILE A 84 -11.86 -14.18 -10.81
N ILE A 85 -11.44 -12.93 -10.64
CA ILE A 85 -10.29 -12.55 -9.81
C ILE A 85 -10.74 -11.53 -8.78
N LYS A 86 -10.58 -11.84 -7.48
CA LYS A 86 -10.82 -10.88 -6.40
C LYS A 86 -9.52 -10.45 -5.76
N VAL A 87 -9.35 -9.14 -5.60
CA VAL A 87 -8.14 -8.51 -5.08
C VAL A 87 -8.50 -7.65 -3.86
N GLN A 88 -7.76 -7.81 -2.77
CA GLN A 88 -7.85 -6.97 -1.59
C GLN A 88 -6.98 -5.73 -1.79
N THR A 89 -7.50 -4.54 -1.55
CA THR A 89 -6.74 -3.27 -1.55
C THR A 89 -6.71 -2.67 -0.15
N LYS A 90 -6.13 -1.47 0.01
CA LYS A 90 -6.17 -0.76 1.30
C LYS A 90 -7.57 -0.33 1.71
N ILE A 91 -8.36 0.14 0.75
CA ILE A 91 -9.65 0.78 1.00
C ILE A 91 -10.87 -0.07 0.63
N CYS A 92 -10.75 -0.97 -0.34
CA CYS A 92 -11.87 -1.83 -0.77
C CYS A 92 -11.40 -3.16 -1.36
N LYS A 93 -12.33 -3.96 -1.86
CA LYS A 93 -12.01 -5.11 -2.70
C LYS A 93 -12.34 -4.79 -4.15
N ILE A 94 -11.58 -5.37 -5.08
CA ILE A 94 -11.85 -5.30 -6.51
C ILE A 94 -12.19 -6.70 -6.99
N CYS A 95 -13.27 -6.84 -7.75
CA CYS A 95 -13.68 -8.08 -8.39
C CYS A 95 -13.67 -7.90 -9.90
N VAL A 96 -12.84 -8.69 -10.58
CA VAL A 96 -12.72 -8.75 -12.03
C VAL A 96 -13.45 -10.00 -12.49
N GLU A 97 -14.46 -9.84 -13.33
CA GLU A 97 -15.23 -10.93 -13.91
C GLU A 97 -14.97 -11.03 -15.41
N GLY A 98 -14.93 -12.25 -15.94
CA GLY A 98 -14.59 -12.46 -17.34
C GLY A 98 -14.52 -13.93 -17.74
N THR A 99 -13.78 -14.20 -18.82
CA THR A 99 -13.44 -15.54 -19.27
C THR A 99 -11.95 -15.65 -19.57
N ASN A 100 -11.39 -16.82 -19.30
CA ASN A 100 -9.98 -17.12 -19.48
C ASN A 100 -9.05 -16.09 -18.81
N LEU A 101 -9.46 -15.63 -17.61
CA LEU A 101 -8.68 -14.70 -16.81
C LEU A 101 -7.39 -15.38 -16.33
N ASN A 102 -6.27 -14.67 -16.49
CA ASN A 102 -4.96 -15.13 -16.08
C ASN A 102 -4.19 -13.99 -15.41
N ILE A 103 -3.49 -14.26 -14.31
CA ILE A 103 -2.53 -13.30 -13.73
C ILE A 103 -1.19 -13.53 -14.43
N ASP A 104 -0.81 -12.60 -15.31
CA ASP A 104 0.45 -12.68 -16.07
C ASP A 104 1.65 -12.49 -15.14
N TYR A 105 1.54 -11.54 -14.20
CA TYR A 105 2.50 -11.31 -13.13
C TYR A 105 1.84 -10.56 -11.98
N PHE A 106 2.43 -10.68 -10.79
CA PHE A 106 2.06 -9.89 -9.62
C PHE A 106 3.32 -9.56 -8.82
N THR A 107 3.52 -8.28 -8.53
CA THR A 107 4.63 -7.76 -7.71
C THR A 107 4.03 -6.96 -6.54
N ASN A 108 4.85 -6.50 -5.59
CA ASN A 108 4.32 -5.71 -4.46
C ASN A 108 3.63 -4.41 -4.90
N ASP A 109 3.98 -3.89 -6.08
CA ASP A 109 3.53 -2.58 -6.54
C ASP A 109 2.34 -2.71 -7.51
N GLU A 110 2.36 -3.71 -8.40
CA GLU A 110 1.35 -3.89 -9.44
C GLU A 110 1.08 -5.36 -9.80
N MET A 111 -0.11 -5.60 -10.34
CA MET A 111 -0.54 -6.89 -10.88
C MET A 111 -1.09 -6.69 -12.29
N LYS A 112 -0.73 -7.59 -13.21
CA LYS A 112 -1.30 -7.64 -14.56
C LYS A 112 -2.16 -8.88 -14.73
N ILE A 113 -3.37 -8.65 -15.21
CA ILE A 113 -4.37 -9.67 -15.54
C ILE A 113 -4.61 -9.61 -17.05
N SER A 114 -4.56 -10.77 -17.70
CA SER A 114 -4.98 -10.97 -19.08
C SER A 114 -6.25 -11.81 -19.16
N GLY A 115 -6.99 -11.76 -20.27
CA GLY A 115 -8.18 -12.58 -20.49
C GLY A 115 -9.22 -11.87 -21.34
N CYS A 116 -10.50 -12.17 -21.11
CA CYS A 116 -11.62 -11.40 -21.65
C CYS A 116 -12.42 -10.81 -20.48
N ILE A 117 -12.17 -9.55 -20.18
CA ILE A 117 -12.75 -8.82 -19.05
C ILE A 117 -14.17 -8.37 -19.41
N LYS A 118 -15.13 -8.79 -18.60
CA LYS A 118 -16.55 -8.45 -18.72
C LYS A 118 -16.95 -7.33 -17.76
N ALA A 119 -16.46 -7.37 -16.52
CA ALA A 119 -16.80 -6.38 -15.50
C ALA A 119 -15.64 -6.18 -14.51
N ILE A 120 -15.57 -4.97 -13.96
CA ILE A 120 -14.67 -4.60 -12.87
C ILE A 120 -15.54 -3.93 -11.81
N ASN A 121 -15.70 -4.58 -10.67
CA ASN A 121 -16.60 -4.16 -9.60
C ASN A 121 -15.79 -3.79 -8.35
N TYR A 122 -16.15 -2.68 -7.72
CA TYR A 122 -15.67 -2.31 -6.39
C TYR A 122 -16.64 -2.87 -5.34
N ILE A 123 -16.12 -3.60 -4.35
CA ILE A 123 -16.88 -4.25 -3.25
C ILE A 123 -16.44 -3.68 -1.91
#